data_AF-A0A8J5ZLD4-F1
#
_entry.id   AF-A0A8J5ZLD4-F1
#
_cell.length_a   1.000
_cell.length_b   1.000
_cell.length_c   1.000
_cell.angle_alpha   90.00
_cell.angle_beta   90.00
_cell.angle_gamma   90.00
#
_symmetry.space_group_name_H-M   'P 1'
#
loop_
_entity.id
_entity.type
_entity.pdbx_description
1 polymer ?
#
loop_
_entity_poly.entity_id
_entity_poly.type
_entity_poly.pdbx_seq_one_letter_code
_entity_poly.pdbx_strand_id
1 'polypeptide(L)'
;MEALLSQFTFLSDQALQGNKNFNPSAMEDLMKLFKIESYKAWAALELEEEKQVKGAEITMQQAEDYFDSVMETAVDKFRRFEEEMEREAKAKREAKVAYLPL
;
A
#
# COMPACT_ATOMS: atom_id res chain seq x y z
N MET A 1 20.26 18.53 -3.39
CA MET A 1 19.42 19.57 -2.75
C MET A 1 20.16 20.46 -1.72
N GLU A 2 20.64 19.94 -0.58
CA GLU A 2 21.22 20.76 0.51
C GLU A 2 22.34 21.72 0.08
N ALA A 3 23.26 21.26 -0.77
CA ALA A 3 24.32 22.10 -1.31
C ALA A 3 23.78 23.30 -2.14
N LEU A 4 22.67 23.10 -2.85
CA LEU A 4 22.02 24.17 -3.61
C LEU A 4 21.35 25.18 -2.67
N LEU A 5 20.69 24.71 -1.60
CA LEU A 5 20.08 25.57 -0.59
C LEU A 5 21.13 26.42 0.13
N SER A 6 22.26 25.82 0.51
CA SER A 6 23.38 26.53 1.11
C SER A 6 23.94 27.63 0.19
N GLN A 7 24.15 27.33 -1.08
CA GLN A 7 24.60 28.33 -2.07
C GLN A 7 23.55 29.42 -2.30
N PHE A 8 22.26 29.07 -2.28
CA PHE A 8 21.19 30.03 -2.45
C PHE A 8 21.13 31.02 -1.30
N THR A 9 21.22 30.53 -0.06
CA THR A 9 21.30 31.36 1.15
C THR A 9 22.49 32.30 1.06
N PHE A 10 23.68 31.78 0.72
CA PHE A 10 24.89 32.59 0.59
C PHE A 10 24.75 33.73 -0.46
N LEU A 11 24.25 33.42 -1.65
CA LEU A 11 24.06 34.43 -2.70
C LEU A 11 22.96 35.43 -2.35
N SER A 12 21.91 34.99 -1.67
CA SER A 12 20.82 35.85 -1.19
C SER A 12 21.31 36.82 -0.12
N ASP A 13 22.14 36.35 0.82
CA ASP A 13 22.75 37.20 1.84
C ASP A 13 23.66 38.27 1.21
N GLN A 14 24.45 37.90 0.19
CA GLN A 14 25.26 38.87 -0.55
C GLN A 14 24.42 39.94 -1.26
N ALA A 15 23.29 39.54 -1.86
CA ALA A 15 22.37 40.47 -2.52
C ALA A 15 21.73 41.44 -1.51
N LEU A 16 21.26 40.92 -0.37
CA LEU A 16 20.60 41.70 0.69
C LEU A 16 21.54 42.71 1.35
N GLN A 17 22.80 42.34 1.55
CA GLN A 17 23.81 43.21 2.19
C GLN A 17 24.38 44.27 1.24
N GLY A 18 23.91 44.33 -0.02
CA GLY A 18 24.42 45.27 -1.02
C GLY A 18 25.89 45.05 -1.36
N ASN A 19 26.37 43.79 -1.26
CA ASN A 19 27.77 43.47 -1.50
C ASN A 19 28.12 43.71 -2.97
N LYS A 20 29.18 44.50 -3.24
CA LYS A 20 29.66 44.78 -4.60
C LYS A 20 30.07 43.53 -5.38
N ASN A 21 30.30 42.41 -4.70
CA ASN A 21 30.64 41.13 -5.30
C ASN A 21 29.42 40.26 -5.65
N PHE A 22 28.20 40.73 -5.41
CA PHE A 22 27.01 39.98 -5.82
C PHE A 22 27.02 39.76 -7.34
N ASN A 23 26.87 38.50 -7.75
CA ASN A 23 26.84 38.09 -9.15
C ASN A 23 25.43 37.58 -9.52
N PRO A 24 24.60 38.40 -10.17
CA PRO A 24 23.27 38.00 -10.61
C PRO A 24 23.28 36.78 -11.55
N SER A 25 24.31 36.61 -12.37
CA SER A 25 24.42 35.45 -13.28
C SER A 25 24.63 34.15 -12.52
N ALA A 26 25.39 34.19 -11.42
CA ALA A 26 25.58 33.01 -10.57
C ALA A 26 24.27 32.60 -9.87
N MET A 27 23.43 33.57 -9.49
CA MET A 27 22.09 33.30 -8.97
C MET A 27 21.19 32.65 -10.03
N GLU A 28 21.19 33.17 -11.26
CA GLU A 28 20.41 32.60 -12.36
C GLU A 28 20.84 31.15 -12.69
N ASP A 29 22.14 30.89 -12.75
CA ASP A 29 22.65 29.54 -12.99
C ASP A 29 22.32 28.58 -11.83
N LEU A 30 22.37 29.06 -10.59
CA LEU A 30 21.91 28.30 -9.43
C LEU A 30 20.40 27.98 -9.51
N MET A 31 19.57 28.92 -9.97
CA MET A 31 18.13 28.69 -10.16
C MET A 31 17.84 27.63 -11.23
N LYS A 32 18.63 27.58 -12.31
CA LYS A 32 18.53 26.50 -13.31
C LYS A 32 18.87 25.14 -12.71
N LEU A 33 19.92 25.07 -11.88
CA LEU A 33 20.27 23.83 -11.17
C LEU A 33 19.17 23.40 -10.19
N PHE A 34 18.58 24.35 -9.45
CA PHE A 34 17.43 24.09 -8.60
C PHE A 34 16.27 23.46 -9.36
N LYS A 35 15.89 24.06 -10.49
CA LYS A 35 14.81 23.56 -11.33
C LYS A 35 15.07 22.10 -11.74
N ILE A 36 16.27 21.80 -12.23
CA ILE A 36 16.64 20.44 -12.66
C ILE A 36 16.59 19.46 -11.48
N GLU A 37 17.18 19.82 -10.35
CA GLU A 37 17.22 18.97 -9.17
C GLU A 37 15.82 18.71 -8.60
N SER A 38 14.96 19.73 -8.56
CA SER A 38 13.56 19.60 -8.14
C SER A 38 12.78 18.64 -9.04
N TYR A 39 12.92 18.75 -10.37
CA TYR A 39 12.26 17.82 -11.28
C TYR A 39 12.77 16.39 -11.11
N LYS A 40 14.08 16.20 -10.91
CA LYS A 40 14.65 14.87 -10.64
C LYS A 40 14.11 14.28 -9.33
N ALA A 41 14.06 15.07 -8.27
CA ALA A 41 13.53 14.65 -6.98
C ALA A 41 12.05 14.29 -7.08
N TRP A 42 11.27 15.08 -7.82
CA TRP A 42 9.85 14.81 -8.04
C TRP A 42 9.64 13.53 -8.86
N ALA A 43 10.34 13.35 -9.98
CA ALA A 43 10.25 12.13 -10.79
C ALA A 43 10.69 10.88 -10.00
N ALA A 44 11.69 11.00 -9.13
CA ALA A 44 12.11 9.91 -8.26
C ALA A 44 11.04 9.57 -7.21
N LEU A 45 10.38 10.59 -6.65
CA LEU A 45 9.28 10.42 -5.71
C LEU A 45 8.07 9.75 -6.38
N GLU A 46 7.64 10.21 -7.55
CA GLU A 46 6.53 9.60 -8.31
C GLU A 46 6.80 8.13 -8.63
N LEU A 47 8.03 7.81 -9.06
CA LEU A 47 8.43 6.43 -9.34
C LEU A 47 8.39 5.55 -8.08
N GLU A 48 8.84 6.08 -6.94
CA GLU A 48 8.80 5.34 -5.68
C GLU A 48 7.36 5.15 -5.20
N GLU A 49 6.52 6.18 -5.27
CA GLU A 49 5.10 6.11 -4.96
C GLU A 49 4.39 5.05 -5.82
N GLU A 50 4.64 5.03 -7.13
CA GLU A 50 4.07 4.05 -8.04
C GLU A 50 4.48 2.60 -7.66
N LYS A 51 5.74 2.40 -7.24
CA LYS A 51 6.19 1.09 -6.76
C LYS A 51 5.50 0.68 -5.46
N GLN A 52 5.37 1.62 -4.51
CA GLN A 52 4.72 1.35 -3.23
C GLN A 52 3.24 1.00 -3.42
N VAL A 53 2.53 1.75 -4.28
CA VAL A 53 1.12 1.46 -4.61
C VAL A 53 0.99 0.07 -5.24
N LYS A 54 1.79 -0.25 -6.27
CA LYS A 54 1.77 -1.58 -6.90
C LYS A 54 2.10 -2.71 -5.90
N GLY A 55 3.07 -2.48 -5.01
CA GLY A 55 3.41 -3.44 -3.97
C GLY A 55 2.27 -3.67 -2.99
N ALA A 56 1.58 -2.61 -2.58
CA ALA A 56 0.40 -2.68 -1.73
C ALA A 56 -0.77 -3.40 -2.41
N GLU A 57 -1.04 -3.10 -3.67
CA GLU A 57 -2.10 -3.76 -4.46
C GLU A 57 -1.86 -5.26 -4.60
N ILE A 58 -0.61 -5.67 -4.93
CA ILE A 58 -0.25 -7.09 -5.01
C ILE A 58 -0.43 -7.78 -3.66
N THR A 59 -0.02 -7.14 -2.57
CA THR A 59 -0.15 -7.70 -1.23
C THR A 59 -1.62 -7.83 -0.82
N MET A 60 -2.45 -6.84 -1.16
CA MET A 60 -3.88 -6.87 -0.91
C MET A 60 -4.56 -8.01 -1.68
N GLN A 61 -4.25 -8.16 -2.98
CA GLN A 61 -4.77 -9.25 -3.79
C GLN A 61 -4.37 -10.62 -3.23
N GLN A 62 -3.11 -10.80 -2.81
CA GLN A 62 -2.67 -12.06 -2.21
C GLN A 62 -3.41 -12.37 -0.90
N ALA A 63 -3.71 -11.34 -0.09
CA ALA A 63 -4.47 -11.50 1.14
C ALA A 63 -5.93 -11.86 0.86
N GLU A 64 -6.54 -11.25 -0.16
CA GLU A 64 -7.90 -11.57 -0.63
C GLU A 64 -7.98 -13.00 -1.16
N ASP A 65 -7.06 -13.40 -2.05
CA ASP A 65 -7.01 -14.75 -2.61
C ASP A 65 -6.87 -15.82 -1.50
N TYR A 66 -6.04 -15.53 -0.50
CA TYR A 66 -5.87 -16.41 0.66
C TYR A 66 -7.15 -16.46 1.52
N PHE A 67 -7.77 -15.31 1.77
CA PHE A 67 -9.01 -15.24 2.53
C PHE A 67 -10.13 -16.02 1.84
N ASP A 68 -10.30 -15.85 0.54
CA ASP A 68 -11.30 -16.57 -0.25
C ASP A 68 -11.09 -18.09 -0.18
N SER A 69 -9.84 -18.55 -0.30
CA SER A 69 -9.49 -19.97 -0.15
C SER A 69 -9.86 -20.54 1.24
N VAL A 70 -9.57 -19.78 2.30
CA VAL A 70 -9.91 -20.18 3.68
C VAL A 70 -11.43 -20.17 3.88
N MET A 71 -12.13 -19.19 3.35
CA MET A 71 -13.58 -19.06 3.45
C MET A 71 -14.31 -20.15 2.69
N GLU A 72 -13.90 -20.46 1.46
CA GLU A 72 -14.44 -21.58 0.69
C GLU A 72 -14.28 -22.90 1.46
N THR A 73 -13.09 -23.13 2.01
CA THR A 73 -12.83 -24.32 2.84
C THR A 73 -13.69 -24.35 4.10
N ALA A 74 -13.91 -23.21 4.75
CA ALA A 74 -14.74 -23.11 5.94
C ALA A 74 -16.21 -23.40 5.62
N VAL A 75 -16.74 -22.80 4.55
CA VAL A 75 -18.12 -23.01 4.09
C VAL A 75 -18.34 -24.49 3.75
N ASP A 76 -17.40 -25.12 3.05
CA ASP A 76 -17.46 -26.54 2.73
C ASP A 76 -17.50 -27.43 3.96
N LYS A 77 -16.69 -27.12 4.98
CA LYS A 77 -16.70 -27.85 6.26
C LYS A 77 -18.02 -27.66 7.00
N PHE A 78 -18.56 -26.45 7.04
CA PHE A 78 -19.85 -26.18 7.67
C PHE A 78 -20.97 -26.97 6.99
N ARG A 79 -21.03 -26.96 5.66
CA ARG A 79 -22.01 -27.74 4.91
C ARG A 79 -21.95 -29.24 5.24
N ARG A 80 -20.75 -29.83 5.22
CA ARG A 80 -20.57 -31.26 5.55
C ARG A 80 -21.01 -31.57 6.98
N PHE A 81 -20.69 -30.68 7.91
CA PHE A 81 -21.10 -30.80 9.31
C PHE A 81 -22.62 -30.77 9.47
N GLU A 82 -23.31 -29.87 8.78
CA GLU A 82 -24.78 -29.81 8.79
C GLU A 82 -25.41 -31.09 8.20
N GLU A 83 -24.88 -31.59 7.08
CA GLU A 83 -25.34 -32.84 6.46
C GLU A 83 -25.15 -34.06 7.37
N GLU A 84 -24.01 -34.14 8.08
CA GLU A 84 -23.74 -35.19 9.06
C GLU A 84 -24.73 -35.13 10.24
N MET A 85 -24.93 -33.95 10.80
CA MET A 85 -25.89 -33.71 11.89
C MET A 85 -27.32 -34.10 11.49
N GLU A 86 -27.75 -33.76 10.27
CA GLU A 86 -29.09 -34.13 9.79
C GLU A 86 -29.22 -35.64 9.60
N ARG A 87 -28.18 -36.30 9.08
CA ARG A 87 -28.15 -37.76 8.91
C ARG A 87 -28.26 -38.49 10.24
N GLU A 88 -27.50 -38.06 11.25
CA GLU A 88 -27.56 -38.60 12.60
C GLU A 88 -28.94 -38.37 13.25
N ALA A 89 -29.49 -37.17 13.10
CA ALA A 89 -30.83 -36.85 13.60
C ALA A 89 -31.90 -37.72 12.95
N LYS A 90 -31.82 -37.97 11.63
CA LYS A 90 -32.73 -38.86 10.92
C LYS A 90 -32.61 -40.31 11.40
N ALA A 91 -31.39 -40.84 11.49
CA ALA A 91 -31.15 -42.19 12.00
C ALA A 91 -31.70 -42.38 13.42
N LYS A 92 -31.52 -41.37 14.29
CA LYS A 92 -32.07 -41.38 15.64
C LYS A 92 -33.60 -41.38 15.66
N ARG A 93 -34.26 -40.63 14.77
CA ARG A 93 -35.73 -40.66 14.64
C ARG A 93 -36.22 -42.01 14.15
N GLU A 94 -35.59 -42.57 13.12
CA GLU A 94 -35.96 -43.88 12.57
C GLU A 94 -35.80 -45.00 13.59
N ALA A 95 -34.68 -45.03 14.31
CA ALA A 95 -34.49 -45.97 15.42
C ALA A 95 -35.60 -45.82 16.47
N LYS A 96 -35.95 -44.59 16.86
CA LYS A 96 -37.02 -44.35 17.85
C LYS A 96 -38.40 -44.83 17.39
N VAL A 97 -38.71 -44.73 16.09
CA VAL A 97 -39.96 -45.24 15.50
C VAL A 97 -39.97 -46.77 15.46
N ALA A 98 -38.84 -47.40 15.15
CA ALA A 98 -38.73 -48.87 15.15
C ALA A 98 -38.92 -49.51 16.54
N TYR A 99 -38.73 -48.74 17.62
CA TYR A 99 -38.91 -49.19 19.00
C TYR A 99 -40.25 -48.76 19.65
N LEU A 100 -41.18 -48.15 18.91
CA LEU A 100 -42.53 -47.88 19.41
C LEU A 100 -43.42 -49.13 19.18
N PRO A 101 -44.08 -49.69 20.21
CA PRO A 101 -44.99 -50.82 20.03
C PRO A 101 -46.25 -50.38 19.27
N LEU A 102 -46.71 -51.24 18.34
CA LEU A 102 -47.99 -51.12 17.62
C LEU A 102 -49.18 -51.02 18.57
#